data_AF-A0A1J3FXU9-F1
#
_entry.id   AF-A0A1J3FXU9-F1
#
_cell.length_a   1.000
_cell.length_b   1.000
_cell.length_c   1.000
_cell.angle_alpha   90.00
_cell.angle_beta   90.00
_cell.angle_gamma   90.00
#
_symmetry.space_group_name_H-M   'P 1'
#
loop_
_entity.id
_entity.type
_entity.pdbx_description
1 polymer ?
#
loop_
_entity_poly.entity_id
_entity_poly.type
_entity_poly.pdbx_seq_one_letter_code
_entity_poly.pdbx_strand_id
1 'polypeptide(L)'
;DYIVTRSFKGLKNSIGAQTVVEGDSRNWTRLNNAVLIFEKEHQLLHRFMEEFATAFDGNKWGHNGPYLVTRVVQREQETLGNSFTVLPPVAFYPFNWINIQRLFQTPRSS
;
A
#
# COMPACT_ATOMS: atom_id res chain seq x y z
N ASP A 1 -8.72 10.13 3.81
CA ASP A 1 -8.43 11.35 3.04
C ASP A 1 -7.11 11.25 2.31
N TYR A 2 -6.97 11.96 1.20
CA TYR A 2 -5.73 12.01 0.42
C TYR A 2 -5.47 13.42 -0.10
N ILE A 3 -4.18 13.76 -0.23
CA ILE A 3 -3.71 14.98 -0.89
C ILE A 3 -2.89 14.55 -2.09
N VAL A 4 -3.32 14.92 -3.30
CA VAL A 4 -2.60 14.59 -4.53
C VAL A 4 -1.54 15.67 -4.79
N THR A 5 -0.27 15.31 -4.66
CA THR A 5 0.87 16.22 -4.86
C THR A 5 1.51 16.11 -6.25
N ARG A 6 1.27 15.00 -6.96
CA ARG A 6 1.79 14.71 -8.30
C ARG A 6 0.75 13.95 -9.13
N SER A 7 0.83 14.06 -10.45
CA SER A 7 -0.06 13.36 -11.37
C SER A 7 0.14 11.84 -11.32
N PHE A 8 -0.96 11.09 -11.47
CA PHE A 8 -0.93 9.63 -11.64
C PHE A 8 -0.68 9.19 -13.10
N LYS A 9 -0.49 10.14 -14.03
CA LYS A 9 -0.25 9.82 -15.44
C LYS A 9 0.96 8.89 -15.59
N GLY A 10 0.74 7.76 -16.27
CA GLY A 10 1.77 6.75 -16.51
C GLY A 10 1.84 5.64 -15.47
N LEU A 11 1.15 5.76 -14.33
CA LEU A 11 1.02 4.65 -13.37
C LEU A 11 0.02 3.62 -13.88
N LYS A 12 0.36 2.35 -13.73
CA LYS A 12 -0.47 1.19 -14.09
C LYS A 12 -0.19 0.05 -13.13
N ASN A 13 -1.23 -0.72 -12.79
CA ASN A 13 -1.15 -1.93 -11.96
C ASN A 13 -0.16 -1.77 -10.80
N SER A 14 -0.41 -0.78 -9.95
CA SER A 14 0.50 -0.29 -8.93
C SER A 14 -0.16 -0.22 -7.55
N ILE A 15 0.59 -0.62 -6.54
CA ILE A 15 0.24 -0.52 -5.12
C ILE A 15 1.43 0.04 -4.34
N GLY A 16 1.17 0.76 -3.25
CA GLY A 16 2.22 1.39 -2.43
C GLY A 16 2.67 0.51 -1.28
N ALA A 17 3.98 0.48 -1.03
CA ALA A 17 4.53 0.02 0.23
C ALA A 17 4.20 1.00 1.37
N GLN A 18 3.76 0.46 2.51
CA GLN A 18 3.60 1.22 3.76
C GLN A 18 4.92 1.28 4.53
N THR A 19 5.63 0.15 4.60
CA THR A 19 6.90 0.00 5.32
C THR A 19 7.85 -0.86 4.50
N VAL A 20 9.15 -0.62 4.70
CA VAL A 20 10.25 -1.35 4.07
C VAL A 20 11.13 -2.00 5.12
N VAL A 21 12.01 -2.89 4.69
CA VAL A 21 13.07 -3.45 5.53
C VAL A 21 14.02 -2.31 5.91
N GLU A 22 14.42 -2.26 7.17
CA GLU A 22 15.36 -1.25 7.64
C GLU A 22 16.70 -1.38 6.91
N GLY A 23 17.20 -0.28 6.35
CA GLY A 23 18.40 -0.28 5.52
C GLY A 23 18.19 -0.75 4.08
N ASP A 24 17.01 -1.23 3.69
CA ASP A 24 16.72 -1.68 2.32
C ASP A 24 15.35 -1.16 1.83
N SER A 25 15.43 -0.04 1.11
CA SER A 25 14.26 0.62 0.52
C SER A 25 13.60 -0.14 -0.63
N ARG A 26 14.23 -1.21 -1.16
CA ARG A 26 13.68 -2.01 -2.27
C ARG A 26 12.78 -3.13 -1.76
N ASN A 27 13.06 -3.64 -0.57
CA ASN A 27 12.30 -4.73 0.03
C ASN A 27 11.23 -4.17 0.98
N TRP A 28 9.96 -4.35 0.61
CA TRP A 28 8.83 -3.94 1.43
C TRP A 28 8.47 -5.01 2.47
N THR A 29 7.94 -4.58 3.61
CA THR A 29 7.42 -5.47 4.68
C THR A 29 5.90 -5.36 4.84
N ARG A 30 5.31 -4.26 4.36
CA ARG A 30 3.88 -4.00 4.43
C ARG A 30 3.45 -3.21 3.21
N LEU A 31 2.32 -3.57 2.62
CA LEU A 31 1.62 -2.81 1.59
C LEU A 31 0.41 -2.08 2.18
N ASN A 32 -0.06 -1.03 1.51
CA ASN A 32 -1.26 -0.28 1.90
C ASN A 32 -2.25 -0.22 0.74
N ASN A 33 -3.55 -0.34 1.06
CA ASN A 33 -4.64 -0.36 0.10
C ASN A 33 -5.47 0.93 0.05
N ALA A 34 -4.98 2.04 0.63
CA ALA A 34 -5.62 3.34 0.55
C ALA A 34 -5.59 3.94 -0.87
N VAL A 35 -4.56 3.60 -1.65
CA VAL A 35 -4.45 3.94 -3.07
C VAL A 35 -4.09 2.68 -3.85
N LEU A 36 -4.95 2.32 -4.81
CA LEU A 36 -4.77 1.18 -5.71
C LEU A 36 -4.98 1.69 -7.14
N ILE A 37 -3.99 1.49 -8.00
CA ILE A 37 -4.08 1.88 -9.42
C ILE A 37 -4.01 0.60 -10.23
N PHE A 38 -5.16 0.06 -10.65
CA PHE A 38 -5.21 -1.18 -11.42
C PHE A 38 -6.11 -1.00 -12.64
N GLU A 39 -5.72 -1.64 -13.74
CA GLU A 39 -6.58 -1.78 -14.89
C GLU A 39 -7.78 -2.67 -14.54
N LYS A 40 -8.89 -2.50 -15.28
CA LYS A 40 -10.09 -3.30 -15.08
C LYS A 40 -9.76 -4.79 -15.21
N GLU A 41 -10.39 -5.63 -14.39
CA GLU A 41 -10.24 -7.10 -14.42
C GLU A 41 -8.83 -7.61 -14.04
N HIS A 42 -7.98 -6.78 -13.45
CA HIS A 42 -6.68 -7.24 -12.98
C HIS A 42 -6.82 -8.35 -11.92
N GLN A 43 -6.16 -9.49 -12.15
CA GLN A 43 -6.31 -10.69 -11.32
C GLN A 43 -5.96 -10.44 -9.84
N LEU A 44 -4.90 -9.68 -9.56
CA LEU A 44 -4.53 -9.35 -8.19
C LEU A 44 -5.64 -8.59 -7.43
N LEU A 45 -6.35 -7.67 -8.10
CA LEU A 45 -7.44 -6.93 -7.48
C LEU A 45 -8.63 -7.86 -7.18
N HIS A 46 -8.89 -8.84 -8.05
CA HIS A 46 -9.86 -9.89 -7.79
C HIS A 46 -9.48 -10.74 -6.57
N ARG A 47 -8.21 -11.15 -6.44
CA ARG A 47 -7.71 -11.86 -5.25
C ARG A 47 -7.89 -11.08 -3.95
N PHE A 48 -7.72 -9.75 -3.99
CA PHE A 48 -8.00 -8.91 -2.82
C PHE A 48 -9.49 -8.94 -2.43
N MET A 49 -10.39 -8.92 -3.40
CA MET A 49 -11.84 -9.00 -3.15
C MET A 49 -12.24 -10.38 -2.60
N GLU A 50 -11.72 -11.46 -3.17
CA GLU A 50 -11.94 -12.84 -2.68
C GLU A 50 -11.46 -12.99 -1.23
N GLU A 51 -10.24 -12.53 -0.94
CA GLU A 51 -9.67 -12.58 0.41
C GLU A 51 -10.49 -11.75 1.40
N PHE A 52 -10.96 -10.57 0.99
CA PHE A 52 -11.79 -9.72 1.84
C PHE A 52 -13.12 -10.40 2.15
N ALA A 53 -13.79 -10.96 1.14
CA ALA A 53 -15.09 -11.61 1.30
C ALA A 53 -15.02 -12.88 2.18
N THR A 54 -13.93 -13.63 2.10
CA THR A 54 -13.80 -14.94 2.77
C THR A 54 -13.18 -14.85 4.16
N ALA A 55 -12.32 -13.87 4.41
CA ALA A 55 -11.55 -13.76 5.64
C ALA A 55 -11.80 -12.46 6.40
N PHE A 56 -12.92 -11.77 6.16
CA PHE A 56 -13.26 -10.53 6.86
C PHE A 56 -13.26 -10.70 8.39
N ASP A 57 -12.57 -9.81 9.10
CA ASP A 57 -12.59 -9.73 10.56
C ASP A 57 -13.04 -8.33 11.00
N GLY A 58 -14.31 -8.21 11.41
CA GLY A 58 -14.90 -6.95 11.86
C GLY A 58 -14.23 -6.33 13.09
N ASN A 59 -13.46 -7.11 13.86
CA ASN A 59 -12.76 -6.63 15.05
C ASN A 59 -11.37 -6.06 14.75
N LYS A 60 -10.83 -6.31 13.55
CA LYS A 60 -9.45 -5.96 13.19
C LYS A 60 -9.41 -5.23 11.86
N TRP A 61 -9.47 -3.91 11.91
CA TRP A 61 -9.34 -3.06 10.72
C TRP A 61 -8.12 -3.43 9.83
N GLY A 62 -6.94 -3.58 10.44
CA GLY A 62 -5.71 -3.88 9.70
C GLY A 62 -5.75 -5.23 8.97
N HIS A 63 -6.49 -6.20 9.51
CA HIS A 63 -6.68 -7.51 8.91
C HIS A 63 -7.39 -7.42 7.55
N ASN A 64 -8.28 -6.45 7.37
CA ASN A 64 -9.05 -6.27 6.14
C ASN A 64 -8.41 -5.29 5.15
N GLY A 65 -7.35 -4.59 5.56
CA GLY A 65 -6.70 -3.56 4.76
C GLY A 65 -5.22 -3.87 4.51
N PRO A 66 -4.27 -3.16 5.14
CA PRO A 66 -2.84 -3.35 4.89
C PRO A 66 -2.37 -4.80 5.03
N TYR A 67 -2.86 -5.55 6.02
CA TYR A 67 -2.45 -6.95 6.21
C TYR A 67 -3.04 -7.87 5.14
N LEU A 68 -4.20 -7.52 4.56
CA LEU A 68 -4.84 -8.25 3.47
C LEU A 68 -4.05 -8.17 2.19
N VAL A 69 -3.80 -6.96 1.71
CA VAL A 69 -3.07 -6.80 0.45
C VAL A 69 -1.63 -7.31 0.57
N THR A 70 -1.04 -7.21 1.76
CA THR A 70 0.29 -7.78 2.02
C THR A 70 0.28 -9.30 1.90
N ARG A 71 -0.61 -10.01 2.62
CA ARG A 71 -0.63 -11.48 2.61
C ARG A 71 -1.00 -12.04 1.23
N VAL A 72 -1.91 -11.39 0.51
CA VAL A 72 -2.30 -11.81 -0.84
C VAL A 72 -1.14 -11.60 -1.80
N VAL A 73 -0.49 -10.43 -1.81
CA VAL A 73 0.67 -10.21 -2.69
C VAL A 73 1.80 -11.20 -2.41
N GLN A 74 2.10 -11.47 -1.13
CA GLN A 74 3.10 -12.46 -0.76
C GLN A 74 2.75 -13.87 -1.27
N ARG A 75 1.47 -14.26 -1.21
CA ARG A 75 0.99 -15.55 -1.73
C ARG A 75 1.04 -15.62 -3.26
N GLU A 76 0.71 -14.53 -3.94
CA GLU A 76 0.62 -14.49 -5.41
C GLU A 76 1.94 -14.05 -6.09
N GLN A 77 3.03 -13.86 -5.32
CA GLN A 77 4.29 -13.30 -5.85
C GLN A 77 4.87 -14.14 -7.00
N GLU A 78 4.80 -15.46 -6.91
CA GLU A 78 5.31 -16.37 -7.95
C GLU A 78 4.44 -16.37 -9.21
N THR A 79 3.12 -16.18 -9.07
CA THR A 79 2.16 -16.24 -10.18
C THR A 79 1.99 -14.90 -10.87
N LEU A 80 1.96 -13.81 -10.09
CA LEU A 80 1.57 -12.47 -10.54
C LEU A 80 2.67 -11.42 -10.35
N GLY A 81 3.85 -11.77 -9.82
CA GLY A 81 4.88 -10.80 -9.41
C GLY A 81 5.34 -9.83 -10.51
N ASN A 82 5.23 -10.22 -11.78
CA ASN A 82 5.60 -9.36 -12.93
C ASN A 82 4.41 -8.58 -13.52
N SER A 83 3.19 -8.78 -13.02
CA SER A 83 1.96 -8.15 -13.54
C SER A 83 1.63 -6.79 -12.90
N PHE A 84 2.27 -6.47 -11.78
CA PHE A 84 2.06 -5.23 -11.03
C PHE A 84 3.37 -4.69 -10.46
N THR A 85 3.36 -3.41 -10.07
CA THR A 85 4.51 -2.74 -9.45
C THR A 85 4.20 -2.36 -8.01
N VAL A 86 5.13 -2.67 -7.10
CA VAL A 86 5.11 -2.08 -5.75
C VAL A 86 5.92 -0.79 -5.76
N LEU A 87 5.22 0.33 -5.54
CA LEU A 87 5.84 1.64 -5.44
C LEU A 87 6.39 1.86 -4.02
N PRO A 88 7.51 2.58 -3.87
CA PRO A 88 8.09 2.88 -2.56
C PRO A 88 7.16 3.75 -1.70
N PRO A 89 7.35 3.80 -0.37
CA PRO A 89 6.46 4.54 0.52
C PRO A 89 6.27 6.01 0.14
N VAL A 90 7.30 6.67 -0.40
CA VAL A 90 7.19 8.08 -0.84
C VAL A 90 6.10 8.33 -1.89
N ALA A 91 5.67 7.30 -2.64
CA ALA A 91 4.64 7.43 -3.66
C ALA A 91 3.24 7.65 -3.04
N PHE A 92 2.84 6.81 -2.08
CA PHE A 92 1.46 6.79 -1.53
C PHE A 92 1.37 6.85 -0.01
N TYR A 93 2.47 6.68 0.71
CA TYR A 93 2.52 6.69 2.17
C TYR A 93 3.80 7.34 2.73
N PRO A 94 4.13 8.59 2.32
CA PRO A 94 5.38 9.24 2.71
C PRO A 94 5.45 9.53 4.22
N PHE A 95 4.31 9.59 4.91
CA PHE A 95 4.22 9.84 6.34
C PHE A 95 3.44 8.73 7.03
N ASN A 96 4.07 8.09 8.00
CA ASN A 96 3.39 7.16 8.89
C ASN A 96 2.35 7.92 9.73
N TRP A 97 1.13 7.40 9.85
CA TRP A 97 0.05 7.97 10.67
C TRP A 97 0.47 8.26 12.12
N ILE A 98 1.38 7.46 12.69
CA ILE A 98 1.95 7.69 14.03
C ILE A 98 2.73 9.01 14.09
N ASN A 99 3.38 9.38 12.99
CA ASN A 99 4.26 10.55 12.90
C ASN A 99 3.59 11.75 12.22
N ILE A 100 2.33 11.64 11.78
CA ILE A 100 1.67 12.67 10.98
C ILE A 100 1.54 14.00 11.74
N GLN A 101 1.47 13.96 13.08
CA GLN A 101 1.42 15.14 13.93
C GLN A 101 2.64 16.06 13.75
N ARG A 102 3.80 15.52 13.35
CA ARG A 102 5.01 16.32 13.11
C ARG A 102 4.85 17.32 11.96
N LEU A 103 3.93 17.07 11.03
CA LEU A 103 3.64 18.00 9.93
C LEU A 103 2.92 19.28 10.39
N PHE A 104 2.29 19.23 11.56
CA PHE A 104 1.52 20.33 12.12
C PHE A 104 2.26 21.05 13.26
N GLN A 105 3.51 20.66 13.55
CA GLN A 105 4.32 21.32 14.56
C GLN A 105 4.99 22.56 13.96
N THR A 106 4.96 23.67 14.70
CA THR A 106 5.69 24.89 14.35
C THR A 106 7.18 24.57 14.15
N PRO A 107 7.84 25.11 13.12
CA PRO A 107 9.28 24.93 12.95
C PRO A 107 9.99 25.33 14.23
N ARG A 108 10.84 24.45 14.78
CA ARG A 108 11.70 24.82 15.89
C ARG A 108 12.67 25.88 15.37
N SER A 109 12.64 27.07 15.96
CA SER A 109 13.67 28.09 15.76
C SER A 109 15.04 27.45 16.06
N SER A 110 15.95 27.57 15.09
CA SER A 110 17.35 27.11 15.20
C SER A 110 18.12 27.93 16.21
#